data_AF-A0A7V5J110-F1
#
_entry.id   AF-A0A7V5J110-F1
#
_cell.length_a   1.000
_cell.length_b   1.000
_cell.length_c   1.000
_cell.angle_alpha   90.00
_cell.angle_beta   90.00
_cell.angle_gamma   90.00
#
_symmetry.space_group_name_H-M   'P 1'
#
loop_
_entity.id
_entity.type
_entity.pdbx_description
1 polymer ?
#
loop_
_entity_poly.entity_id
_entity_poly.type
_entity_poly.pdbx_seq_one_letter_code
_entity_poly.pdbx_strand_id
1 'polypeptide(L)'
;MKKLVGLLWLPALLMSGELKTSLLQAKKQDKPLMVMVTSTSCRYCTKMKNVTLKDTEVKKNLEGFLFTQVDKENPEAKRFLPAVSYAPTVFFVSPKWKIVGGANGYLAPYKFNDLVVRTRTQLGMPSEEGGSPAAPKQDKWMYDLASAADYASQTGKQVLVFVQSSKSKYSKLLEKKALSDSTVTQALENFVWVKVNYGDESAKAYGIDPSGVPSVYFMNSDMEELAVAAGYFEAKDFLAWVNYAKSKI
;
A
#
# COMPACT_ATOMS: atom_id res chain seq x y z
N MET A 1 33.13 -49.36 6.33
CA MET A 1 31.92 -49.05 7.12
C MET A 1 31.67 -47.55 7.05
N LYS A 2 30.55 -47.16 6.43
CA LYS A 2 30.07 -45.78 6.29
C LYS A 2 29.60 -45.27 7.66
N LYS A 3 29.95 -44.03 8.02
CA LYS A 3 29.16 -43.06 8.81
C LYS A 3 29.98 -41.79 8.95
N LEU A 4 29.80 -40.83 8.04
CA LEU A 4 30.26 -39.46 8.20
C LEU A 4 29.06 -38.54 8.08
N VAL A 5 28.55 -38.17 9.27
CA VAL A 5 28.06 -36.86 9.68
C VAL A 5 27.09 -36.18 8.69
N GLY A 6 25.79 -36.32 9.00
CA GLY A 6 24.76 -35.45 8.45
C GLY A 6 24.96 -34.03 8.96
N LEU A 7 25.37 -33.15 8.05
CA LEU A 7 25.41 -31.71 8.29
C LEU A 7 23.96 -31.19 8.24
N LEU A 8 23.39 -30.99 9.43
CA LEU A 8 22.12 -30.30 9.64
C LEU A 8 22.18 -28.90 9.02
N TRP A 9 21.49 -28.72 7.90
CA TRP A 9 21.26 -27.41 7.29
C TRP A 9 20.14 -26.72 8.07
N LEU A 10 20.49 -25.99 9.12
CA LEU A 10 19.60 -25.00 9.72
C LEU A 10 19.57 -23.77 8.79
N PRO A 11 18.40 -23.34 8.26
CA PRO A 11 18.33 -22.06 7.60
C PRO A 11 18.52 -20.99 8.66
N ALA A 12 19.68 -20.32 8.60
CA ALA A 12 19.97 -19.12 9.37
C ALA A 12 19.04 -18.00 8.89
N LEU A 13 17.80 -18.04 9.37
CA LEU A 13 16.91 -16.91 9.44
C LEU A 13 17.40 -16.05 10.61
N LEU A 14 17.51 -14.73 10.39
CA LEU A 14 17.92 -13.69 11.35
C LEU A 14 19.44 -13.43 11.42
N MET A 15 19.97 -12.77 10.39
CA MET A 15 21.13 -11.89 10.55
C MET A 15 20.76 -10.53 9.95
N SER A 16 20.75 -9.51 10.81
CA SER A 16 20.71 -8.09 10.43
C SER A 16 22.00 -7.74 9.68
N GLY A 17 22.07 -8.14 8.41
CA GLY A 17 23.18 -7.83 7.53
C GLY A 17 23.03 -6.41 7.00
N GLU A 18 24.10 -5.62 7.13
CA GLU A 18 24.34 -4.39 6.37
C GLU A 18 23.87 -4.57 4.92
N LEU A 19 23.14 -3.59 4.37
CA LEU A 19 22.56 -3.62 3.03
C LEU A 19 23.58 -4.07 1.97
N LYS A 20 24.83 -3.61 2.10
CA LYS A 20 25.94 -4.04 1.25
C LYS A 20 26.16 -5.56 1.27
N THR A 21 26.10 -6.18 2.44
CA THR A 21 26.26 -7.63 2.60
C THR A 21 25.12 -8.37 1.93
N SER A 22 23.87 -7.91 2.09
CA SER A 22 22.72 -8.49 1.40
C SER A 22 22.82 -8.36 -0.13
N LEU A 23 23.29 -7.22 -0.64
CA LEU A 23 23.52 -7.00 -2.07
C LEU A 23 24.60 -7.91 -2.64
N LEU A 24 25.69 -8.14 -1.89
CA LEU A 24 26.75 -9.08 -2.27
C LEU A 24 26.26 -10.52 -2.24
N GLN A 25 25.45 -10.89 -1.24
CA GLN A 25 24.84 -12.21 -1.14
C GLN A 25 23.88 -12.49 -2.30
N ALA A 26 23.04 -11.50 -2.66
CA ALA A 26 22.13 -11.57 -3.80
C ALA A 26 22.88 -11.87 -5.10
N LYS A 27 23.97 -11.14 -5.35
CA LYS A 27 24.86 -11.38 -6.49
C LYS A 27 25.51 -12.77 -6.44
N LYS A 28 26.02 -13.20 -5.28
CA LYS A 28 26.68 -14.50 -5.12
C LYS A 28 25.74 -15.68 -5.34
N GLN A 29 24.48 -15.56 -4.90
CA GLN A 29 23.47 -16.62 -5.01
C GLN A 29 22.68 -16.57 -6.32
N ASP A 30 22.92 -15.57 -7.17
CA ASP A 30 22.10 -15.25 -8.34
C ASP A 30 20.60 -15.16 -8.00
N LYS A 31 20.29 -14.54 -6.86
CA LYS A 31 18.91 -14.36 -6.37
C LYS A 31 18.58 -12.87 -6.23
N PRO A 32 17.39 -12.43 -6.65
CA PRO A 32 16.97 -11.05 -6.44
C PRO A 32 16.80 -10.75 -4.95
N LEU A 33 16.98 -9.49 -4.56
CA LEU A 33 16.85 -8.99 -3.20
C LEU A 33 15.66 -8.04 -3.10
N MET A 34 14.75 -8.31 -2.17
CA MET A 34 13.78 -7.35 -1.69
C MET A 34 14.40 -6.57 -0.51
N VAL A 35 14.47 -5.25 -0.63
CA VAL A 35 14.92 -4.34 0.43
C VAL A 35 13.72 -3.57 0.93
N MET A 36 13.41 -3.66 2.22
CA MET A 36 12.43 -2.79 2.87
C MET A 36 13.15 -1.70 3.67
N VAL A 37 13.11 -0.49 3.15
CA VAL A 37 13.60 0.71 3.84
C VAL A 37 12.60 1.12 4.90
N THR A 38 13.06 1.25 6.15
CA THR A 38 12.25 1.58 7.33
C THR A 38 12.68 2.91 7.94
N SER A 39 11.97 3.36 8.98
CA SER A 39 12.43 4.43 9.87
C SER A 39 12.12 4.09 11.32
N THR A 40 12.83 4.73 12.25
CA THR A 40 12.51 4.69 13.70
C THR A 40 11.04 5.07 13.95
N SER A 41 10.39 4.36 14.86
CA SER A 41 8.98 4.60 15.27
C SER A 41 7.95 4.59 14.13
N CYS A 42 8.21 3.83 13.06
CA CYS A 42 7.32 3.74 11.90
C CYS A 42 6.16 2.74 12.08
N ARG A 43 4.95 3.25 12.39
CA ARG A 43 3.72 2.44 12.52
C ARG A 43 3.42 1.64 11.24
N TYR A 44 3.58 2.25 10.07
CA TYR A 44 3.31 1.61 8.78
C TYR A 44 4.33 0.53 8.42
N CYS A 45 5.58 0.68 8.84
CA CYS A 45 6.60 -0.36 8.70
C CYS A 45 6.24 -1.59 9.54
N THR A 46 5.77 -1.37 10.77
CA THR A 46 5.24 -2.44 11.63
C THR A 46 4.00 -3.10 11.02
N LYS A 47 3.09 -2.30 10.47
CA LYS A 47 1.89 -2.79 9.78
C LYS A 47 2.24 -3.63 8.55
N MET A 48 3.15 -3.17 7.70
CA MET A 48 3.62 -3.91 6.53
C MET A 48 4.24 -5.25 6.93
N LYS A 49 5.09 -5.28 7.96
CA LYS A 49 5.69 -6.51 8.49
C LYS A 49 4.65 -7.49 9.05
N ASN A 50 3.67 -6.98 9.80
CA ASN A 50 2.72 -7.82 10.54
C ASN A 50 1.48 -8.23 9.75
N VAL A 51 1.17 -7.51 8.67
CA VAL A 51 0.00 -7.78 7.83
C VAL A 51 0.47 -8.29 6.47
N THR A 52 1.11 -7.41 5.70
CA THR A 52 1.49 -7.68 4.29
C THR A 52 2.50 -8.80 4.16
N LEU A 53 3.63 -8.72 4.86
CA LEU A 53 4.69 -9.73 4.77
C LEU A 53 4.37 -11.03 5.53
N LYS A 54 3.27 -11.05 6.30
CA LYS A 54 2.78 -12.27 6.95
C LYS A 54 1.75 -13.01 6.13
N ASP A 55 1.11 -12.34 5.17
CA ASP A 55 0.13 -12.93 4.27
C ASP A 55 0.71 -14.14 3.51
N THR A 56 -0.09 -15.20 3.42
CA THR A 56 0.35 -16.49 2.88
C THR A 56 0.70 -16.40 1.40
N GLU A 57 -0.10 -15.67 0.62
CA GLU A 57 0.12 -15.53 -0.81
C GLU A 57 1.33 -14.63 -1.09
N VAL A 58 1.50 -13.55 -0.31
CA VAL A 58 2.70 -12.71 -0.35
C VAL A 58 3.95 -13.52 -0.05
N LYS A 59 3.95 -14.33 1.00
CA LYS A 59 5.10 -15.19 1.33
C LYS A 59 5.43 -16.14 0.20
N LYS A 60 4.41 -16.82 -0.36
CA LYS A 60 4.57 -17.73 -1.48
C LYS A 60 5.20 -17.01 -2.68
N ASN A 61 4.67 -15.84 -3.06
CA ASN A 61 5.16 -15.09 -4.22
C ASN A 61 6.56 -14.50 -4.00
N LEU A 62 6.95 -14.23 -2.76
CA LEU A 62 8.31 -13.81 -2.38
C LEU A 62 9.32 -14.98 -2.32
N GLU A 63 8.90 -16.24 -2.48
CA GLU A 63 9.84 -17.35 -2.56
C GLU A 63 10.84 -17.16 -3.71
N GLY A 64 12.13 -17.37 -3.41
CA GLY A 64 13.24 -17.11 -4.32
C GLY A 64 13.86 -15.72 -4.21
N PHE A 65 13.21 -14.76 -3.54
CA PHE A 65 13.83 -13.49 -3.16
C PHE A 65 14.63 -13.65 -1.86
N LEU A 66 15.78 -12.97 -1.79
CA LEU A 66 16.39 -12.62 -0.51
C LEU A 66 15.65 -11.42 0.08
N PHE A 67 15.70 -11.24 1.40
CA PHE A 67 15.06 -10.12 2.08
C PHE A 67 16.02 -9.42 3.03
N THR A 68 16.01 -8.09 3.04
CA THR A 68 16.71 -7.28 4.04
C THR A 68 15.92 -6.03 4.41
N GLN A 69 16.21 -5.48 5.60
CA GLN A 69 15.65 -4.23 6.08
C GLN A 69 16.78 -3.25 6.38
N VAL A 70 16.58 -1.97 6.08
CA VAL A 70 17.56 -0.93 6.34
C VAL A 70 16.85 0.35 6.76
N ASP A 71 17.39 1.06 7.75
CA ASP A 71 16.84 2.37 8.11
C ASP A 71 17.15 3.40 7.01
N LYS A 72 16.21 4.30 6.70
CA LYS A 72 16.39 5.35 5.68
C LYS A 72 17.55 6.30 6.00
N GLU A 73 17.87 6.47 7.29
CA GLU A 73 19.00 7.30 7.73
C GLU A 73 20.35 6.57 7.63
N ASN A 74 20.33 5.26 7.38
CA ASN A 74 21.55 4.47 7.22
C ASN A 74 22.37 4.98 6.01
N PRO A 75 23.69 5.23 6.18
CA PRO A 75 24.56 5.66 5.09
C PRO A 75 24.55 4.74 3.87
N GLU A 76 24.41 3.42 4.07
CA GLU A 76 24.33 2.46 2.98
C GLU A 76 23.02 2.59 2.19
N ALA A 77 21.90 2.86 2.85
CA ALA A 77 20.64 3.12 2.16
C ALA A 77 20.78 4.36 1.25
N LYS A 78 21.35 5.44 1.79
CA LYS A 78 21.61 6.69 1.04
C LYS A 78 22.58 6.50 -0.12
N ARG A 79 23.51 5.55 -0.01
CA ARG A 79 24.54 5.27 -1.01
C ARG A 79 24.08 4.32 -2.12
N PHE A 80 23.32 3.27 -1.78
CA PHE A 80 23.03 2.16 -2.69
C PHE A 80 21.60 2.15 -3.20
N LEU A 81 20.69 2.94 -2.62
CA LEU A 81 19.29 3.03 -3.02
C LEU A 81 18.94 4.45 -3.47
N PRO A 82 17.87 4.61 -4.25
CA PRO A 82 17.26 5.91 -4.51
C PRO A 82 16.91 6.61 -3.20
N ALA A 83 16.87 7.95 -3.24
CA ALA A 83 16.47 8.74 -2.08
C ALA A 83 15.06 8.32 -1.62
N VAL A 84 14.93 8.04 -0.32
CA VAL A 84 13.68 7.61 0.30
C VAL A 84 13.16 8.70 1.21
N SER A 85 12.07 9.35 0.81
CA SER A 85 11.43 10.41 1.60
C SER A 85 10.57 9.85 2.74
N TYR A 86 9.93 8.69 2.54
CA TYR A 86 8.96 8.10 3.48
C TYR A 86 9.13 6.58 3.62
N ALA A 87 8.78 6.06 4.79
CA ALA A 87 8.90 4.65 5.15
C ALA A 87 7.52 4.04 5.48
N PRO A 88 7.26 2.76 5.17
CA PRO A 88 8.18 1.84 4.51
C PRO A 88 8.31 2.14 3.01
N THR A 89 9.48 1.91 2.42
CA THR A 89 9.66 1.89 0.96
C THR A 89 10.31 0.57 0.60
N VAL A 90 9.79 -0.13 -0.42
CA VAL A 90 10.32 -1.41 -0.88
C VAL A 90 11.00 -1.23 -2.23
N PHE A 91 12.18 -1.82 -2.36
CA PHE A 91 12.87 -1.98 -3.64
C PHE A 91 13.11 -3.46 -3.92
N PHE A 92 12.92 -3.86 -5.18
CA PHE A 92 13.37 -5.13 -5.69
C PHE A 92 14.60 -4.93 -6.56
N VAL A 93 15.69 -5.58 -6.18
CA VAL A 93 17.01 -5.44 -6.78
C VAL A 93 17.41 -6.77 -7.42
N SER A 94 17.73 -6.76 -8.70
CA SER A 94 18.24 -7.93 -9.41
C SER A 94 19.65 -8.32 -8.93
N PRO A 95 20.13 -9.56 -9.21
CA PRO A 95 21.51 -9.98 -8.90
C PRO A 95 22.59 -9.10 -9.55
N LYS A 96 22.24 -8.39 -10.63
CA LYS A 96 23.08 -7.42 -11.34
C LYS A 96 23.00 -6.00 -10.77
N TRP A 97 22.41 -5.84 -9.59
CA TRP A 97 22.22 -4.58 -8.87
C TRP A 97 21.34 -3.54 -9.59
N LYS A 98 20.54 -3.96 -10.56
CA LYS A 98 19.51 -3.12 -11.15
C LYS A 98 18.24 -3.17 -10.29
N ILE A 99 17.69 -2.03 -9.93
CA ILE A 99 16.34 -1.92 -9.34
C ILE A 99 15.34 -2.20 -10.45
N VAL A 100 14.50 -3.20 -10.24
CA VAL A 100 13.50 -3.68 -11.22
C VAL A 100 12.08 -3.27 -10.86
N GLY A 101 11.81 -3.03 -9.58
CA GLY A 101 10.51 -2.59 -9.09
C GLY A 101 10.61 -2.00 -7.70
N GLY A 102 9.57 -1.32 -7.27
CA GLY A 102 9.47 -0.78 -5.93
C GLY A 102 8.11 -0.16 -5.64
N ALA A 103 7.87 0.13 -4.38
CA ALA A 103 6.70 0.83 -3.92
C ALA A 103 7.02 1.66 -2.70
N ASN A 104 6.43 2.85 -2.65
CA ASN A 104 6.59 3.76 -1.54
C ASN A 104 5.34 3.69 -0.65
N GLY A 105 5.54 3.72 0.67
CA GLY A 105 4.47 3.60 1.65
C GLY A 105 4.01 2.16 1.90
N TYR A 106 3.01 2.03 2.79
CA TYR A 106 2.38 0.75 3.09
C TYR A 106 1.57 0.24 1.89
N LEU A 107 1.74 -1.04 1.54
CA LEU A 107 0.85 -1.74 0.62
C LEU A 107 0.14 -2.88 1.34
N ALA A 108 -1.18 -2.99 1.14
CA ALA A 108 -1.95 -4.16 1.56
C ALA A 108 -1.51 -5.42 0.79
N PRO A 109 -1.76 -6.65 1.34
CA PRO A 109 -1.31 -7.91 0.73
C PRO A 109 -1.57 -8.02 -0.78
N TYR A 110 -2.79 -7.73 -1.23
CA TYR A 110 -3.14 -7.88 -2.65
C TYR A 110 -2.33 -6.95 -3.57
N LYS A 111 -2.21 -5.65 -3.25
CA LYS A 111 -1.41 -4.71 -4.05
C LYS A 111 0.07 -5.07 -4.02
N PHE A 112 0.54 -5.54 -2.88
CA PHE A 112 1.92 -5.99 -2.75
C PHE A 112 2.17 -7.25 -3.59
N ASN A 113 1.21 -8.19 -3.66
CA ASN A 113 1.27 -9.33 -4.56
C ASN A 113 1.35 -8.91 -6.03
N ASP A 114 0.52 -7.96 -6.47
CA ASP A 114 0.59 -7.45 -7.85
C ASP A 114 1.98 -6.90 -8.20
N LEU A 115 2.60 -6.20 -7.24
CA LEU A 115 3.98 -5.71 -7.38
C LEU A 115 4.99 -6.86 -7.46
N VAL A 116 4.88 -7.87 -6.59
CA VAL A 116 5.78 -9.03 -6.58
C VAL A 116 5.66 -9.82 -7.89
N VAL A 117 4.45 -10.14 -8.34
CA VAL A 117 4.20 -10.90 -9.58
C VAL A 117 4.75 -10.16 -10.81
N ARG A 118 4.51 -8.85 -10.90
CA ARG A 118 5.09 -8.00 -11.96
C ARG A 118 6.61 -8.03 -11.93
N THR A 119 7.19 -7.91 -10.75
CA THR A 119 8.65 -7.95 -10.56
C THR A 119 9.24 -9.30 -10.96
N ARG A 120 8.61 -10.42 -10.57
CA ARG A 120 9.01 -11.77 -11.00
C ARG A 120 9.04 -11.89 -12.51
N THR A 121 8.01 -11.37 -13.18
CA THR A 121 7.91 -11.35 -14.65
C THR A 121 9.06 -10.56 -15.28
N GLN A 122 9.35 -9.37 -14.76
CA GLN A 122 10.47 -8.54 -15.23
C GLN A 122 11.85 -9.17 -15.00
N LEU A 123 11.97 -10.03 -13.98
CA LEU A 123 13.18 -10.78 -13.65
C LEU A 123 13.28 -12.12 -14.40
N GLY A 124 12.26 -12.52 -15.17
CA GLY A 124 12.22 -13.84 -15.82
C GLY A 124 12.16 -15.01 -14.84
N MET A 125 11.63 -14.79 -13.62
CA MET A 125 11.50 -15.84 -12.62
C MET A 125 10.33 -16.76 -12.98
N PRO A 126 10.45 -18.09 -12.77
CA PRO A 126 9.33 -19.00 -12.99
C PRO A 126 8.12 -18.58 -12.17
N SER A 127 6.97 -18.38 -12.81
CA SER A 127 5.69 -18.36 -12.11
C SER A 127 5.32 -19.80 -11.78
N GLU A 128 4.96 -20.11 -10.53
CA GLU A 128 4.32 -21.39 -10.29
C GLU A 128 2.97 -21.40 -11.03
N GLU A 129 2.85 -22.26 -12.04
CA GLU A 129 1.58 -22.56 -12.69
C GLU A 129 0.63 -23.17 -11.66
N GLY A 130 -0.30 -22.38 -11.12
CA GLY A 130 -1.23 -22.86 -10.10
C GLY A 130 -1.83 -21.74 -9.27
N GLY A 131 -2.60 -20.88 -9.95
CA GLY A 131 -3.31 -19.76 -9.32
C GLY A 131 -2.80 -18.44 -9.85
N SER A 132 -3.22 -18.06 -11.06
CA SER A 132 -3.55 -16.66 -11.24
C SER A 132 -4.66 -16.41 -10.21
N PRO A 133 -4.48 -15.52 -9.21
CA PRO A 133 -5.66 -14.90 -8.65
C PRO A 133 -6.36 -14.29 -9.87
N ALA A 134 -7.64 -14.59 -10.08
CA ALA A 134 -8.43 -13.75 -10.95
C ALA A 134 -8.12 -12.32 -10.52
N ALA A 135 -7.61 -11.49 -11.44
CA ALA A 135 -7.24 -10.11 -11.13
C ALA A 135 -8.34 -9.54 -10.24
N PRO A 136 -8.07 -9.25 -8.95
CA PRO A 136 -9.11 -8.74 -8.08
C PRO A 136 -9.65 -7.50 -8.77
N LYS A 137 -10.98 -7.37 -8.89
CA LYS A 137 -11.59 -6.13 -9.35
C LYS A 137 -10.88 -5.01 -8.62
N GLN A 138 -10.14 -4.19 -9.36
CA GLN A 138 -9.34 -3.11 -8.80
C GLN A 138 -10.27 -2.26 -7.96
N ASP A 139 -10.17 -2.39 -6.64
CA ASP A 139 -11.07 -1.67 -5.76
C ASP A 139 -10.66 -0.20 -5.82
N LYS A 140 -11.61 0.67 -6.15
CA LYS A 140 -11.39 2.12 -6.19
C LYS A 140 -11.00 2.66 -4.82
N TRP A 141 -11.29 1.91 -3.74
CA TRP A 141 -10.97 2.26 -2.37
C TRP A 141 -9.50 1.97 -2.01
N MET A 142 -8.79 3.01 -1.60
CA MET A 142 -7.55 2.93 -0.84
C MET A 142 -7.80 2.36 0.55
N TYR A 143 -6.77 1.70 1.07
CA TYR A 143 -6.86 0.87 2.26
C TYR A 143 -6.92 1.66 3.57
N ASP A 144 -6.18 2.77 3.65
CA ASP A 144 -6.20 3.68 4.80
C ASP A 144 -5.95 5.12 4.37
N LEU A 145 -6.28 6.04 5.29
CA LEU A 145 -6.21 7.48 5.09
C LEU A 145 -4.82 7.97 4.76
N ALA A 146 -3.79 7.49 5.46
CA ALA A 146 -2.42 7.92 5.19
C ALA A 146 -1.96 7.49 3.80
N SER A 147 -2.26 6.26 3.39
CA SER A 147 -1.93 5.79 2.04
C SER A 147 -2.68 6.59 0.97
N ALA A 148 -3.92 7.00 1.25
CA ALA A 148 -4.70 7.85 0.35
C ALA A 148 -4.13 9.26 0.24
N ALA A 149 -3.77 9.87 1.37
CA ALA A 149 -3.12 11.18 1.45
C ALA A 149 -1.78 11.19 0.72
N ASP A 150 -0.91 10.21 0.99
CA ASP A 150 0.40 10.09 0.36
C ASP A 150 0.27 9.96 -1.17
N TYR A 151 -0.67 9.13 -1.64
CA TYR A 151 -0.90 8.94 -3.07
C TYR A 151 -1.51 10.19 -3.74
N ALA A 152 -2.43 10.88 -3.06
CA ALA A 152 -3.00 12.14 -3.51
C ALA A 152 -1.92 13.21 -3.69
N SER A 153 -1.07 13.42 -2.68
CA SER A 153 0.07 14.33 -2.73
C SER A 153 1.05 14.02 -3.87
N GLN A 154 1.37 12.74 -4.11
CA GLN A 154 2.28 12.35 -5.20
C GLN A 154 1.70 12.52 -6.60
N THR A 155 0.38 12.46 -6.75
CA THR A 155 -0.29 12.46 -8.06
C THR A 155 -1.00 13.77 -8.39
N GLY A 156 -0.96 14.74 -7.47
CA GLY A 156 -1.75 15.98 -7.58
C GLY A 156 -3.25 15.74 -7.52
N LYS A 157 -3.68 14.58 -7.03
CA LYS A 157 -5.09 14.23 -6.83
C LYS A 157 -5.55 14.69 -5.46
N GLN A 158 -6.87 14.75 -5.30
CA GLN A 158 -7.51 15.07 -4.02
C GLN A 158 -7.95 13.78 -3.30
N VAL A 159 -8.41 13.88 -2.05
CA VAL A 159 -8.85 12.71 -1.27
C VAL A 159 -10.37 12.77 -1.05
N LEU A 160 -11.06 11.66 -1.31
CA LEU A 160 -12.45 11.44 -0.92
C LEU A 160 -12.46 10.44 0.22
N VAL A 161 -12.87 10.88 1.42
CA VAL A 161 -12.99 10.03 2.61
C VAL A 161 -14.45 9.71 2.86
N PHE A 162 -14.83 8.46 2.67
CA PHE A 162 -16.16 7.97 2.98
C PHE A 162 -16.19 7.34 4.38
N VAL A 163 -16.75 8.07 5.33
CA VAL A 163 -16.99 7.60 6.71
C VAL A 163 -18.31 6.84 6.75
N GLN A 164 -18.25 5.56 7.11
CA GLN A 164 -19.39 4.66 7.06
C GLN A 164 -19.50 3.75 8.28
N SER A 165 -20.66 3.09 8.40
CA SER A 165 -20.82 1.94 9.29
C SER A 165 -21.51 0.80 8.54
N SER A 166 -21.00 -0.43 8.71
CA SER A 166 -21.59 -1.64 8.13
C SER A 166 -23.01 -1.92 8.64
N LYS A 167 -23.40 -1.32 9.77
CA LYS A 167 -24.76 -1.38 10.33
C LYS A 167 -25.69 -0.30 9.76
N SER A 168 -25.16 0.74 9.11
CA SER A 168 -25.97 1.83 8.57
C SER A 168 -26.57 1.47 7.20
N LYS A 169 -27.90 1.49 7.11
CA LYS A 169 -28.63 1.34 5.83
C LYS A 169 -28.25 2.45 4.85
N TYR A 170 -28.15 3.68 5.33
CA TYR A 170 -27.85 4.85 4.50
C TYR A 170 -26.41 4.84 3.98
N SER A 171 -25.45 4.32 4.75
CA SER A 171 -24.10 4.13 4.24
C SER A 171 -24.06 3.12 3.09
N LYS A 172 -24.78 2.00 3.20
CA LYS A 172 -24.89 1.00 2.11
C LYS A 172 -25.57 1.59 0.87
N LEU A 173 -26.60 2.41 1.06
CA LEU A 173 -27.31 3.05 -0.05
C LEU A 173 -26.43 4.09 -0.74
N LEU A 174 -25.72 4.95 0.01
CA LEU A 174 -24.82 5.94 -0.58
C LEU A 174 -23.74 5.26 -1.42
N GLU A 175 -23.15 4.18 -0.89
CA GLU A 175 -22.13 3.42 -1.60
C GLU A 175 -22.65 2.77 -2.89
N LYS A 176 -23.78 2.07 -2.80
CA LYS A 176 -24.34 1.29 -3.92
C LYS A 176 -24.95 2.16 -5.01
N LYS A 177 -25.49 3.33 -4.65
CA LYS A 177 -26.17 4.23 -5.58
C LYS A 177 -25.27 5.37 -6.01
N ALA A 178 -25.09 6.39 -5.16
CA ALA A 178 -24.38 7.60 -5.54
C ALA A 178 -22.91 7.34 -5.88
N LEU A 179 -22.19 6.68 -4.99
CA LEU A 179 -20.75 6.43 -5.15
C LEU A 179 -20.42 5.39 -6.22
N SER A 180 -21.42 4.65 -6.73
CA SER A 180 -21.26 3.69 -7.84
C SER A 180 -21.91 4.17 -9.14
N ASP A 181 -22.52 5.36 -9.13
CA ASP A 181 -23.09 5.98 -10.32
C ASP A 181 -21.98 6.40 -11.29
N SER A 182 -22.19 6.16 -12.59
CA SER A 182 -21.18 6.43 -13.62
C SER A 182 -20.83 7.93 -13.74
N THR A 183 -21.80 8.82 -13.57
CA THR A 183 -21.59 10.27 -13.65
C THR A 183 -20.80 10.76 -12.45
N VAL A 184 -21.15 10.27 -11.26
CA VAL A 184 -20.45 10.60 -10.01
C VAL A 184 -19.02 10.07 -10.05
N THR A 185 -18.82 8.82 -10.46
CA THR A 185 -17.48 8.22 -10.54
C THR A 185 -16.59 8.91 -11.56
N GLN A 186 -17.13 9.31 -12.73
CA GLN A 186 -16.40 10.11 -13.70
C GLN A 186 -16.03 11.49 -13.14
N ALA A 187 -16.95 12.17 -12.44
CA ALA A 187 -16.66 13.46 -11.82
C ALA A 187 -15.57 13.41 -10.75
N LEU A 188 -15.30 12.21 -10.21
CA LEU A 188 -14.36 11.92 -9.13
C LEU A 188 -13.06 11.24 -9.60
N GLU A 189 -12.74 11.25 -10.89
CA GLU A 189 -11.52 10.63 -11.43
C GLU A 189 -10.21 11.19 -10.84
N ASN A 190 -10.24 12.46 -10.42
CA ASN A 190 -9.14 13.17 -9.76
C ASN A 190 -9.17 13.05 -8.24
N PHE A 191 -10.02 12.20 -7.69
CA PHE A 191 -10.05 11.88 -6.28
C PHE A 191 -9.49 10.48 -6.01
N VAL A 192 -8.79 10.36 -4.90
CA VAL A 192 -8.31 9.13 -4.29
C VAL A 192 -9.30 8.74 -3.22
N TRP A 193 -9.98 7.61 -3.40
CA TRP A 193 -11.09 7.26 -2.55
C TRP A 193 -10.58 6.44 -1.38
N VAL A 194 -11.01 6.72 -0.16
CA VAL A 194 -10.71 5.92 1.02
C VAL A 194 -11.97 5.75 1.84
N LYS A 195 -12.16 4.55 2.38
CA LYS A 195 -13.30 4.23 3.23
C LYS A 195 -12.82 3.99 4.65
N VAL A 196 -13.47 4.60 5.62
CA VAL A 196 -13.17 4.43 7.05
C VAL A 196 -14.43 4.12 7.84
N ASN A 197 -14.27 3.43 8.97
CA ASN A 197 -15.39 3.18 9.87
C ASN A 197 -15.67 4.42 10.73
N TYR A 198 -16.93 4.59 11.12
CA TYR A 198 -17.30 5.60 12.11
C TYR A 198 -16.52 5.41 13.41
N GLY A 199 -15.95 6.50 13.94
CA GLY A 199 -15.13 6.47 15.15
C GLY A 199 -13.71 5.95 14.95
N ASP A 200 -13.23 5.81 13.70
CA ASP A 200 -11.84 5.44 13.44
C ASP A 200 -10.87 6.54 13.94
N GLU A 201 -10.06 6.20 14.95
CA GLU A 201 -9.08 7.11 15.55
C GLU A 201 -8.05 7.64 14.55
N SER A 202 -7.75 6.89 13.48
CA SER A 202 -6.87 7.39 12.42
C SER A 202 -7.50 8.51 11.61
N ALA A 203 -8.84 8.56 11.51
CA ALA A 203 -9.55 9.63 10.82
C ALA A 203 -9.59 10.92 11.64
N LYS A 204 -9.78 10.80 12.96
CA LYS A 204 -9.75 11.95 13.88
C LYS A 204 -8.44 12.73 13.84
N ALA A 205 -7.32 12.04 13.62
CA ALA A 205 -6.01 12.68 13.46
C ALA A 205 -5.93 13.65 12.25
N TYR A 206 -6.83 13.50 11.28
CA TYR A 206 -6.99 14.39 10.12
C TYR A 206 -8.20 15.33 10.25
N GLY A 207 -8.75 15.51 11.47
CA GLY A 207 -9.94 16.34 11.69
C GLY A 207 -11.25 15.71 11.23
N ILE A 208 -11.26 14.41 10.90
CA ILE A 208 -12.45 13.70 10.41
C ILE A 208 -13.20 13.09 11.58
N ASP A 209 -14.17 13.84 12.11
CA ASP A 209 -15.03 13.41 13.23
C ASP A 209 -16.49 13.81 12.98
N PRO A 210 -17.21 13.14 12.07
CA PRO A 210 -18.58 13.50 11.77
C PRO A 210 -19.50 13.15 12.95
N SER A 211 -20.61 13.88 13.09
CA SER A 211 -21.66 13.56 14.08
C SER A 211 -22.51 12.34 13.72
N GLY A 212 -22.40 11.85 12.49
CA GLY A 212 -23.17 10.72 11.99
C GLY A 212 -22.64 10.13 10.69
N VAL A 213 -23.22 8.98 10.29
CA VAL A 213 -22.90 8.29 9.04
C VAL A 213 -24.14 8.05 8.18
N PRO A 214 -23.99 8.05 6.84
CA PRO A 214 -22.75 8.28 6.09
C PRO A 214 -22.31 9.75 6.10
N SER A 215 -21.00 9.99 6.04
CA SER A 215 -20.43 11.31 5.76
C SER A 215 -19.30 11.16 4.75
N VAL A 216 -19.23 12.06 3.77
CA VAL A 216 -18.15 12.09 2.78
C VAL A 216 -17.40 13.40 2.89
N TYR A 217 -16.11 13.31 3.21
CA TYR A 217 -15.19 14.44 3.22
C TYR A 217 -14.45 14.50 1.90
N PHE A 218 -14.42 15.68 1.30
CA PHE A 218 -13.54 16.01 0.19
C PHE A 218 -12.40 16.82 0.77
N MET A 219 -11.17 16.37 0.53
CA MET A 219 -9.98 16.97 1.11
C MET A 219 -8.93 17.20 0.03
N ASN A 220 -8.09 18.21 0.20
CA ASN A 220 -6.96 18.40 -0.69
C ASN A 220 -5.86 17.37 -0.42
N SER A 221 -4.78 17.40 -1.21
CA SER A 221 -3.63 16.52 -1.04
C SER A 221 -2.91 16.66 0.31
N ASP A 222 -3.06 17.81 0.96
CA ASP A 222 -2.51 18.11 2.28
C ASP A 222 -3.49 17.77 3.42
N MET A 223 -4.59 17.08 3.08
CA MET A 223 -5.67 16.67 3.98
C MET A 223 -6.46 17.82 4.62
N GLU A 224 -6.43 19.00 4.00
CA GLU A 224 -7.31 20.12 4.38
C GLU A 224 -8.70 19.93 3.76
N GLU A 225 -9.74 20.25 4.53
CA GLU A 225 -11.13 20.07 4.10
C GLU A 225 -11.51 21.04 2.97
N LEU A 226 -12.00 20.49 1.86
CA LEU A 226 -12.61 21.24 0.76
C LEU A 226 -14.13 21.33 0.93
N ALA A 227 -14.77 20.23 1.36
CA ALA A 227 -16.20 20.13 1.61
C ALA A 227 -16.57 18.87 2.41
N VAL A 228 -17.75 18.89 3.04
CA VAL A 228 -18.32 17.71 3.73
C VAL A 228 -19.78 17.52 3.33
N ALA A 229 -20.06 16.37 2.71
CA ALA A 229 -21.42 15.90 2.47
C ALA A 229 -21.85 15.01 3.64
N ALA A 230 -22.56 15.59 4.62
CA ALA A 230 -23.09 14.86 5.76
C ALA A 230 -24.47 14.25 5.43
N GLY A 231 -24.60 12.94 5.57
CA GLY A 231 -25.83 12.20 5.32
C GLY A 231 -25.88 11.51 3.96
N TYR A 232 -27.06 10.95 3.66
CA TYR A 232 -27.32 10.26 2.41
C TYR A 232 -27.79 11.23 1.33
N PHE A 233 -27.25 11.07 0.13
CA PHE A 233 -27.65 11.78 -1.07
C PHE A 233 -27.85 10.77 -2.20
N GLU A 234 -28.86 11.00 -3.04
CA GLU A 234 -28.96 10.31 -4.33
C GLU A 234 -27.87 10.85 -5.28
N ALA A 235 -27.57 10.14 -6.36
CA ALA A 235 -26.44 10.47 -7.25
C ALA A 235 -26.47 11.91 -7.77
N LYS A 236 -27.65 12.41 -8.17
CA LYS A 236 -27.84 13.77 -8.66
C LYS A 236 -27.45 14.83 -7.62
N ASP A 237 -27.91 14.67 -6.38
CA ASP A 237 -27.66 15.64 -5.32
C ASP A 237 -26.23 15.52 -4.79
N PHE A 238 -25.69 14.30 -4.76
CA PHE A 238 -24.29 14.07 -4.40
C PHE A 238 -23.34 14.75 -5.39
N LEU A 239 -23.69 14.81 -6.68
CA LEU A 239 -22.88 15.51 -7.70
C LEU A 239 -22.74 17.02 -7.40
N ALA A 240 -23.71 17.64 -6.75
CA ALA A 240 -23.60 19.04 -6.31
C ALA A 240 -22.46 19.22 -5.30
N TRP A 241 -22.29 18.27 -4.37
CA TRP A 241 -21.17 18.26 -3.43
C TRP A 241 -19.83 18.02 -4.13
N VAL A 242 -19.78 17.13 -5.11
CA VAL A 242 -18.57 16.91 -5.92
C VAL A 242 -18.15 18.20 -6.64
N ASN A 243 -19.10 18.89 -7.28
CA ASN A 243 -18.82 20.14 -7.97
C ASN A 243 -18.41 21.26 -7.02
N TYR A 244 -19.06 21.34 -5.85
CA TYR A 244 -18.69 22.29 -4.81
C TYR A 244 -17.25 22.05 -4.32
N ALA A 245 -16.89 20.81 -4.01
CA ALA A 245 -15.52 20.45 -3.63
C ALA A 245 -14.51 20.82 -4.73
N LYS A 246 -14.84 20.54 -5.99
CA LYS A 246 -13.97 20.89 -7.13
C LYS A 246 -13.77 22.40 -7.31
N SER A 247 -14.72 23.22 -6.89
CA SER A 247 -14.60 24.69 -6.94
C SER A 247 -13.63 25.27 -5.90
N LYS A 248 -13.12 24.44 -4.98
CA LYS A 248 -12.21 24.81 -3.90
C LYS A 248 -10.76 24.37 -4.14
N ILE A 249 -10.51 23.66 -5.25
CA ILE A 249 -9.19 23.19 -5.70
C ILE A 249 -8.58 24.27 -6.58
#